data_AF-A0A8T4ZIE1-F1
#
_entry.id   AF-A0A8T4ZIE1-F1
#
_cell.length_a   1.000
_cell.length_b   1.000
_cell.length_c   1.000
_cell.angle_alpha   90.00
_cell.angle_beta   90.00
_cell.angle_gamma   90.00
#
_symmetry.space_group_name_H-M   'P 1'
#
loop_
_entity.id
_entity.type
_entity.pdbx_description
1 polymer ?
#
loop_
_entity_poly.entity_id
_entity_poly.type
_entity_poly.pdbx_seq_one_letter_code
_entity_poly.pdbx_strand_id
1 'polypeptide(L)'
;DHQGESISWSVTTSPDIGSGSGSIGGGTSYNWNTRIVSISGLNYDTTYRWTVTVTDSGGKTNRRTYTFRTEQAPKLGNHAPSQGIPTLTPLDGVGSTTSTFEVLPQNTNDPDGDPVTNIYKWTVNGKPVAQLLLPFDTRDETIAKDYSGNGNNGQVIGATWVPNGRVGGAYSFDGKDDAIKISDGGAGYFNDRDYADNQEELGGFGNWYGVTVEAWIYLTENNYGSRFVGKIPSYSLGFQSSLTNPNRLTAAVWPYTGVVADDDNKATVDQMRSVNYNTPLQLNTWYHVAFTYQSGVGL
;
A
#
# COMPACT_ATOMS: atom_id res chain seq x y z
N ASP A 1 -8.73 29.84 18.17
CA ASP A 1 -9.43 29.99 16.87
C ASP A 1 -9.01 31.33 16.26
N HIS A 2 -9.53 31.72 15.10
CA HIS A 2 -9.29 33.07 14.55
C HIS A 2 -9.97 34.20 15.36
N GLN A 3 -10.75 33.88 16.39
CA GLN A 3 -11.59 34.78 17.19
C GLN A 3 -11.05 35.01 18.61
N GLY A 4 -10.01 34.28 19.02
CA GLY A 4 -9.45 34.31 20.37
C GLY A 4 -10.26 33.57 21.44
N GLU A 5 -11.24 32.74 21.09
CA GLU A 5 -12.13 32.10 22.06
C GLU A 5 -11.60 30.76 22.59
N SER A 6 -12.07 30.37 23.78
CA SER A 6 -11.76 29.08 24.36
C SER A 6 -12.54 27.97 23.66
N ILE A 7 -11.88 26.84 23.44
CA ILE A 7 -12.50 25.65 22.85
C ILE A 7 -12.49 24.53 23.88
N SER A 8 -13.61 23.84 24.05
CA SER A 8 -13.64 22.56 24.78
C SER A 8 -13.56 21.39 23.80
N TRP A 9 -12.96 20.30 24.24
CA TRP A 9 -12.86 19.08 23.45
C TRP A 9 -13.24 17.87 24.30
N SER A 10 -13.79 16.85 23.64
CA SER A 10 -14.03 15.54 24.22
C SER A 10 -13.72 14.44 23.21
N VAL A 11 -13.31 13.28 23.72
CA VAL A 11 -13.11 12.05 22.98
C VAL A 11 -13.95 10.98 23.64
N THR A 12 -14.79 10.33 22.86
CA THR A 12 -15.61 9.19 23.29
C THR A 12 -15.30 7.99 22.42
N THR A 13 -15.39 6.79 22.98
CA THR A 13 -15.08 5.55 22.27
C THR A 13 -16.29 4.62 22.20
N SER A 14 -16.37 3.81 21.14
CA SER A 14 -17.40 2.79 20.96
C SER A 14 -16.82 1.54 20.29
N PRO A 15 -16.82 0.35 20.94
CA PRO A 15 -17.18 0.11 22.34
C PRO A 15 -16.40 0.99 23.33
N ASP A 16 -16.96 1.22 24.54
CA ASP A 16 -16.33 2.08 25.53
C ASP A 16 -15.07 1.42 26.12
N ILE A 17 -13.93 2.03 25.83
CA ILE A 17 -12.59 1.64 26.29
C ILE A 17 -11.88 2.82 26.97
N GLY A 18 -12.63 3.89 27.26
CA GLY A 18 -12.11 5.14 27.80
C GLY A 18 -12.69 6.36 27.11
N SER A 19 -12.53 7.50 27.78
CA SER A 19 -12.90 8.81 27.27
C SER A 19 -11.94 9.86 27.82
N GLY A 20 -11.94 11.05 27.21
CA GLY A 20 -11.14 12.18 27.67
C GLY A 20 -11.84 13.48 27.33
N SER A 21 -11.62 14.52 28.13
CA SER A 21 -12.13 15.85 27.86
C SER A 21 -11.23 16.92 28.44
N GLY A 22 -11.30 18.13 27.88
CA GLY A 22 -10.61 19.28 28.43
C GLY A 22 -10.97 20.56 27.70
N SER A 23 -10.27 21.63 28.07
CA SER A 23 -10.43 22.94 27.46
C SER A 23 -9.08 23.49 27.04
N ILE A 24 -9.09 24.25 25.95
CA ILE A 24 -7.97 25.01 25.44
C ILE A 24 -8.31 26.48 25.66
N GLY A 25 -7.46 27.19 26.40
CA GLY A 25 -7.62 28.63 26.63
C GLY A 25 -7.60 29.40 25.32
N GLY A 26 -8.33 30.53 25.30
CA GLY A 26 -8.42 31.38 24.11
C GLY A 26 -7.08 31.97 23.68
N GLY A 27 -6.97 32.31 22.40
CA GLY A 27 -5.78 32.92 21.82
C GLY A 27 -5.83 32.95 20.29
N THR A 28 -5.10 33.90 19.70
CA THR A 28 -4.98 34.09 18.25
C THR A 28 -3.83 33.31 17.62
N SER A 29 -3.03 32.61 18.43
CA SER A 29 -1.93 31.75 18.00
C SER A 29 -2.37 30.29 17.93
N TYR A 30 -1.95 29.57 16.89
CA TYR A 30 -2.20 28.15 16.75
C TYR A 30 -1.44 27.35 17.81
N ASN A 31 -2.16 26.58 18.62
CA ASN A 31 -1.59 25.67 19.61
C ASN A 31 -1.58 24.24 19.04
N TRP A 32 -0.40 23.76 18.68
CA TRP A 32 -0.17 22.43 18.09
C TRP A 32 0.11 21.33 19.13
N ASN A 33 -0.21 21.56 20.41
CA ASN A 33 0.07 20.57 21.46
C ASN A 33 -0.78 19.30 21.27
N THR A 34 -0.10 18.15 21.32
CA THR A 34 -0.77 16.85 21.32
C THR A 34 -1.50 16.61 22.63
N ARG A 35 -2.71 16.06 22.55
CA ARG A 35 -3.50 15.60 23.70
C ARG A 35 -3.49 14.07 23.70
N ILE A 36 -3.27 13.48 24.87
CA ILE A 36 -3.24 12.03 25.06
C ILE A 36 -4.50 11.63 25.81
N VAL A 37 -5.24 10.65 25.26
CA VAL A 37 -6.37 10.00 25.91
C VAL A 37 -5.97 8.55 26.15
N SER A 38 -5.89 8.17 27.42
CA SER A 38 -5.59 6.78 27.79
C SER A 38 -6.80 5.90 27.55
N ILE A 39 -6.56 4.72 27.00
CA ILE A 39 -7.54 3.67 26.78
C ILE A 39 -7.13 2.37 27.46
N SER A 40 -8.08 1.49 27.71
CA SER A 40 -7.82 0.15 28.28
C SER A 40 -8.94 -0.82 27.91
N GLY A 41 -8.74 -2.13 28.16
CA GLY A 41 -9.81 -3.12 27.98
C GLY A 41 -10.13 -3.43 26.52
N LEU A 42 -9.14 -3.33 25.63
CA LEU A 42 -9.27 -3.73 24.25
C LEU A 42 -9.52 -5.25 24.14
N ASN A 43 -10.68 -5.62 23.61
CA ASN A 43 -10.96 -6.97 23.15
C ASN A 43 -10.33 -7.22 21.78
N TYR A 44 -9.85 -8.44 21.55
CA TYR A 44 -9.38 -8.91 20.25
C TYR A 44 -10.46 -8.83 19.16
N ASP A 45 -10.00 -8.72 17.92
CA ASP A 45 -10.78 -8.67 16.67
C ASP A 45 -11.99 -7.71 16.69
N THR A 46 -11.90 -6.63 17.46
CA THR A 46 -13.00 -5.69 17.69
C THR A 46 -12.70 -4.36 17.02
N THR A 47 -13.67 -3.82 16.28
CA THR A 47 -13.58 -2.47 15.70
C THR A 47 -14.02 -1.43 16.73
N TYR A 48 -13.13 -0.50 17.04
CA TYR A 48 -13.39 0.66 17.89
C TYR A 48 -13.54 1.92 17.05
N ARG A 49 -14.45 2.79 17.48
CA ARG A 49 -14.67 4.13 16.93
C ARG A 49 -14.32 5.17 17.96
N TRP A 50 -13.53 6.17 17.59
CA TRP A 50 -13.14 7.30 18.43
C TRP A 50 -13.75 8.56 17.86
N THR A 51 -14.74 9.12 18.56
CA THR A 51 -15.35 10.38 18.15
C THR A 51 -14.74 11.52 18.95
N VAL A 52 -13.96 12.34 18.25
CA VAL A 52 -13.42 13.61 18.74
C VAL A 52 -14.44 14.70 18.47
N THR A 53 -14.89 15.37 19.51
CA THR A 53 -15.80 16.53 19.44
C THR A 53 -15.08 17.76 19.95
N VAL A 54 -15.17 18.86 19.21
CA VAL A 54 -14.69 20.18 19.64
C VAL A 54 -15.87 21.14 19.67
N THR A 55 -15.95 21.98 20.70
CA THR A 55 -17.05 22.91 20.94
C THR A 55 -16.50 24.30 21.20
N ASP A 56 -16.96 25.29 20.44
CA ASP A 56 -16.60 26.70 20.66
C ASP A 56 -17.31 27.29 21.89
N SER A 57 -16.98 28.53 22.25
CA SER A 57 -17.55 29.19 23.42
C SER A 57 -19.06 29.49 23.27
N GLY A 58 -19.54 29.58 22.02
CA GLY A 58 -20.94 29.72 21.66
C GLY A 58 -21.74 28.40 21.63
N GLY A 59 -21.11 27.27 21.95
CA GLY A 59 -21.75 25.95 22.00
C GLY A 59 -21.86 25.23 20.65
N LYS A 60 -21.27 25.75 19.56
CA LYS A 60 -21.25 25.04 18.26
C LYS A 60 -20.21 23.95 18.30
N THR A 61 -20.62 22.75 17.87
CA THR A 61 -19.76 21.56 17.88
C THR A 61 -19.34 21.13 16.49
N ASN A 62 -18.08 20.73 16.32
CA ASN A 62 -17.62 19.95 15.18
C ASN A 62 -17.14 18.57 15.67
N ARG A 63 -17.27 17.52 14.85
CA ARG A 63 -16.95 16.15 15.24
C ARG A 63 -16.22 15.41 14.13
N ARG A 64 -15.21 14.62 14.49
CA ARG A 64 -14.55 13.68 13.59
C ARG A 64 -14.46 12.31 14.24
N THR A 65 -14.71 11.26 13.47
CA THR A 65 -14.64 9.87 13.95
C THR A 65 -13.48 9.16 13.28
N TYR A 66 -12.68 8.48 14.09
CA TYR A 66 -11.58 7.62 13.67
C TYR A 66 -11.95 6.18 14.03
N THR A 67 -11.46 5.21 13.26
CA THR A 67 -11.73 3.79 13.52
C THR A 67 -10.46 2.98 13.46
N PHE A 68 -10.32 2.00 14.35
CA PHE A 68 -9.30 0.96 14.24
C PHE A 68 -9.88 -0.39 14.64
N ARG A 69 -9.25 -1.48 14.23
CA ARG A 69 -9.58 -2.84 14.65
C ARG A 69 -8.36 -3.44 15.34
N THR A 70 -8.58 -4.10 16.47
CA THR A 70 -7.53 -4.84 17.16
C THR A 70 -7.23 -6.16 16.44
N GLU A 71 -6.02 -6.70 16.64
CA GLU A 71 -5.60 -8.00 16.11
C GLU A 71 -6.50 -9.16 16.56
N GLN A 72 -6.40 -10.32 15.93
CA GLN A 72 -7.09 -11.53 16.41
C GLN A 72 -6.44 -12.07 17.68
N ALA A 73 -7.24 -12.77 18.49
CA ALA A 73 -6.69 -13.46 19.64
C ALA A 73 -5.67 -14.51 19.17
N PRO A 74 -4.50 -14.63 19.82
CA PRO A 74 -3.56 -15.68 19.48
C PRO A 74 -4.24 -17.04 19.71
N LYS A 75 -4.19 -17.91 18.69
CA LYS A 75 -4.71 -19.27 18.79
C LYS A 75 -3.77 -20.07 19.70
N LEU A 76 -4.24 -20.43 20.89
CA LEU A 76 -3.48 -21.24 21.84
C LEU A 76 -3.23 -22.62 21.21
N GLY A 77 -1.95 -22.99 21.07
CA GLY A 77 -1.57 -24.23 20.38
C GLY A 77 -1.56 -24.13 18.87
N ASN A 78 -1.42 -22.92 18.29
CA ASN A 78 -1.20 -22.77 16.84
C ASN A 78 0.16 -23.31 16.43
N HIS A 79 0.17 -24.12 15.37
CA HIS A 79 1.33 -24.70 14.72
C HIS A 79 1.53 -23.99 13.38
N ALA A 80 2.78 -23.95 12.91
CA ALA A 80 3.05 -23.41 11.58
C ALA A 80 2.62 -24.43 10.51
N PRO A 81 2.13 -23.98 9.35
CA PRO A 81 1.87 -24.87 8.23
C PRO A 81 3.19 -25.49 7.73
N SER A 82 3.08 -26.66 7.12
CA SER A 82 4.17 -27.38 6.48
C SER A 82 3.97 -27.50 4.97
N GLN A 83 5.07 -27.58 4.23
CA GLN A 83 5.08 -27.80 2.80
C GLN A 83 6.19 -28.77 2.41
N GLY A 84 5.95 -29.59 1.40
CA GLY A 84 6.96 -30.37 0.71
C GLY A 84 7.75 -29.55 -0.29
N ILE A 85 8.67 -30.21 -1.00
CA ILE A 85 9.44 -29.59 -2.09
C ILE A 85 8.49 -29.37 -3.27
N PRO A 86 8.28 -28.12 -3.74
CA PRO A 86 7.42 -27.87 -4.90
C PRO A 86 8.02 -28.47 -6.16
N THR A 87 7.17 -28.84 -7.12
CA THR A 87 7.62 -29.26 -8.45
C THR A 87 7.71 -28.05 -9.38
N LEU A 88 8.72 -28.00 -10.23
CA LEU A 88 8.87 -27.01 -11.29
C LEU A 88 9.01 -27.76 -12.61
N THR A 89 7.98 -27.71 -13.46
CA THR A 89 7.89 -28.55 -14.66
C THR A 89 7.72 -27.69 -15.91
N PRO A 90 8.58 -27.85 -16.94
CA PRO A 90 8.39 -27.15 -18.20
C PRO A 90 7.18 -27.71 -18.95
N LEU A 91 6.27 -26.84 -19.37
CA LEU A 91 5.05 -27.23 -20.09
C LEU A 91 5.35 -27.78 -21.50
N ASP A 92 6.48 -27.40 -22.07
CA ASP A 92 6.96 -27.89 -23.36
C ASP A 92 7.84 -29.16 -23.25
N GLY A 93 8.15 -29.60 -22.03
CA GLY A 93 9.05 -30.74 -21.77
C GLY A 93 10.54 -30.48 -22.07
N VAL A 94 10.93 -29.26 -22.46
CA VAL A 94 12.31 -28.94 -22.87
C VAL A 94 13.12 -28.35 -21.72
N GLY A 95 12.51 -27.46 -20.91
CA GLY A 95 13.19 -26.81 -19.78
C GLY A 95 14.26 -25.80 -20.21
N SER A 96 14.01 -25.07 -21.30
CA SER A 96 14.88 -24.03 -21.85
C SER A 96 14.60 -22.65 -21.26
N THR A 97 15.42 -21.66 -21.61
CA THR A 97 15.24 -20.25 -21.20
C THR A 97 14.01 -19.57 -21.80
N THR A 98 13.36 -20.19 -22.79
CA THR A 98 12.11 -19.70 -23.39
C THR A 98 10.90 -20.55 -23.00
N SER A 99 11.11 -21.58 -22.18
CA SER A 99 10.05 -22.48 -21.75
C SER A 99 9.15 -21.79 -20.73
N THR A 100 7.85 -22.08 -20.79
CA THR A 100 6.93 -21.76 -19.69
C THR A 100 6.97 -22.90 -18.69
N PHE A 101 7.05 -22.56 -17.41
CA PHE A 101 7.07 -23.54 -16.33
C PHE A 101 5.79 -23.44 -15.50
N GLU A 102 5.30 -24.60 -15.08
CA GLU A 102 4.27 -24.71 -14.05
C GLU A 102 4.92 -25.09 -12.72
N VAL A 103 4.45 -24.47 -11.64
CA VAL A 103 4.84 -24.82 -10.28
C VAL A 103 3.63 -25.40 -9.57
N LEU A 104 3.82 -26.56 -8.94
CA LEU A 104 2.81 -27.15 -8.07
C LEU A 104 3.35 -27.26 -6.64
N PRO A 105 2.64 -26.73 -5.65
CA PRO A 105 2.98 -26.92 -4.25
C PRO A 105 2.71 -28.38 -3.88
N GLN A 106 3.52 -28.94 -2.99
CA GLN A 106 3.43 -30.35 -2.59
C GLN A 106 3.19 -30.44 -1.10
N ASN A 107 2.34 -31.37 -0.66
CA ASN A 107 2.12 -31.72 0.76
C ASN A 107 1.85 -30.51 1.67
N THR A 108 1.15 -29.48 1.18
CA THR A 108 0.82 -28.29 1.95
C THR A 108 -0.31 -28.59 2.93
N ASN A 109 -0.03 -28.45 4.22
CA ASN A 109 -1.01 -28.70 5.27
C ASN A 109 -0.73 -27.83 6.50
N ASP A 110 -1.80 -27.48 7.19
CA ASP A 110 -1.74 -26.87 8.52
C ASP A 110 -2.25 -27.88 9.56
N PRO A 111 -1.47 -28.21 10.62
CA PRO A 111 -1.88 -29.19 11.63
C PRO A 111 -3.15 -28.83 12.39
N ASP A 112 -3.51 -27.54 12.46
CA ASP A 112 -4.68 -27.05 13.17
C ASP A 112 -5.89 -26.83 12.24
N GLY A 113 -5.75 -27.22 10.96
CA GLY A 113 -6.79 -27.11 9.94
C GLY A 113 -7.00 -25.70 9.41
N ASP A 114 -6.07 -24.78 9.65
CA ASP A 114 -6.17 -23.42 9.14
C ASP A 114 -5.97 -23.37 7.61
N PRO A 115 -6.63 -22.44 6.91
CA PRO A 115 -6.41 -22.25 5.48
C PRO A 115 -4.95 -21.90 5.17
N VAL A 116 -4.36 -22.60 4.20
CA VAL A 116 -2.98 -22.36 3.74
C VAL A 116 -2.99 -21.68 2.38
N THR A 117 -2.22 -20.60 2.26
CA THR A 117 -1.92 -19.95 0.99
C THR A 117 -0.45 -20.15 0.63
N ASN A 118 -0.18 -20.58 -0.60
CA ASN A 118 1.17 -20.75 -1.11
C ASN A 118 1.67 -19.47 -1.78
N ILE A 119 2.81 -18.96 -1.33
CA ILE A 119 3.46 -17.78 -1.91
C ILE A 119 4.64 -18.24 -2.76
N TYR A 120 4.64 -17.87 -4.04
CA TYR A 120 5.69 -18.25 -4.97
C TYR A 120 6.72 -17.14 -5.11
N LYS A 121 7.96 -17.43 -4.69
CA LYS A 121 9.12 -16.59 -4.96
C LYS A 121 9.97 -17.24 -6.06
N TRP A 122 10.09 -16.55 -7.18
CA TRP A 122 10.96 -16.95 -8.27
C TRP A 122 12.39 -16.45 -8.06
N THR A 123 13.36 -17.32 -8.32
CA THR A 123 14.79 -16.98 -8.26
C THR A 123 15.53 -17.51 -9.48
N VAL A 124 16.50 -16.75 -9.97
CA VAL A 124 17.46 -17.19 -11.00
C VAL A 124 18.85 -17.15 -10.37
N ASN A 125 19.56 -18.28 -10.38
CA ASN A 125 20.90 -18.42 -9.76
C ASN A 125 20.94 -17.92 -8.30
N GLY A 126 19.91 -18.22 -7.52
CA GLY A 126 19.79 -17.82 -6.11
C GLY A 126 19.39 -16.35 -5.88
N LYS A 127 19.22 -15.54 -6.93
CA LYS A 127 18.78 -14.14 -6.82
C LYS A 127 17.27 -14.02 -7.06
N PRO A 128 16.51 -13.29 -6.22
CA PRO A 128 15.10 -13.01 -6.47
C PRO A 128 14.87 -12.34 -7.82
N VAL A 129 13.82 -12.77 -8.53
CA VAL A 129 13.38 -12.10 -9.76
C VAL A 129 12.64 -10.80 -9.43
N ALA A 130 11.73 -10.86 -8.46
CA ALA A 130 11.04 -9.69 -7.94
C ALA A 130 11.88 -9.02 -6.84
N GLN A 131 12.10 -7.70 -6.94
CA GLN A 131 12.76 -6.91 -5.88
C GLN A 131 11.86 -6.60 -4.69
N LEU A 132 10.55 -6.78 -4.90
CA LEU A 132 9.50 -6.59 -3.92
C LEU A 132 8.39 -7.59 -4.24
N LEU A 133 7.96 -8.36 -3.24
CA LEU A 133 6.88 -9.33 -3.38
C LEU A 133 5.91 -9.18 -2.21
N LEU A 134 4.81 -8.48 -2.44
CA LEU A 134 3.77 -8.21 -1.45
C LEU A 134 2.46 -8.92 -1.84
N PRO A 135 2.31 -10.22 -1.52
CA PRO A 135 1.08 -10.96 -1.83
C PRO A 135 -0.08 -10.58 -0.91
N PHE A 136 0.19 -9.93 0.24
CA PHE A 136 -0.78 -9.54 1.25
C PHE A 136 -1.53 -10.71 1.94
N ASP A 137 -0.96 -11.91 1.90
CA ASP A 137 -1.57 -13.12 2.47
C ASP A 137 -1.45 -13.24 4.00
N THR A 138 -0.63 -12.43 4.64
CA THR A 138 -0.56 -12.35 6.11
C THR A 138 -1.33 -11.12 6.57
N ARG A 139 -2.32 -11.34 7.45
CA ARG A 139 -3.05 -10.27 8.12
C ARG A 139 -2.10 -9.55 9.08
N ASP A 140 -1.91 -8.26 8.85
CA ASP A 140 -1.18 -7.37 9.75
C ASP A 140 -1.65 -5.93 9.51
N GLU A 141 -2.17 -5.26 10.53
CA GLU A 141 -2.70 -3.90 10.41
C GLU A 141 -1.59 -2.83 10.33
N THR A 142 -0.32 -3.21 10.45
CA THR A 142 0.82 -2.30 10.55
C THR A 142 1.94 -2.56 9.54
N ILE A 143 2.13 -3.81 9.13
CA ILE A 143 3.25 -4.24 8.28
C ILE A 143 2.77 -5.16 7.14
N ALA A 144 2.91 -4.71 5.91
CA ALA A 144 2.83 -5.57 4.73
C ALA A 144 4.19 -6.24 4.49
N LYS A 145 4.29 -7.53 4.81
CA LYS A 145 5.54 -8.28 4.71
C LYS A 145 6.00 -8.48 3.26
N ASP A 146 7.28 -8.22 3.00
CA ASP A 146 7.97 -8.53 1.75
C ASP A 146 8.49 -9.97 1.73
N TYR A 147 7.99 -10.74 0.77
CA TYR A 147 8.35 -12.15 0.57
C TYR A 147 9.47 -12.34 -0.45
N SER A 148 10.01 -11.27 -1.05
CA SER A 148 11.14 -11.36 -2.00
C SER A 148 12.41 -11.86 -1.30
N GLY A 149 12.54 -11.56 0.00
CA GLY A 149 13.75 -11.81 0.79
C GLY A 149 14.69 -10.60 0.86
N ASN A 150 14.34 -9.47 0.25
CA ASN A 150 15.11 -8.22 0.33
C ASN A 150 14.79 -7.42 1.62
N GLY A 151 13.68 -7.72 2.28
CA GLY A 151 13.33 -7.08 3.56
C GLY A 151 12.63 -5.73 3.41
N ASN A 152 12.09 -5.46 2.22
CA ASN A 152 11.39 -4.22 1.88
C ASN A 152 9.94 -4.21 2.37
N ASN A 153 9.75 -4.49 3.67
CA ASN A 153 8.41 -4.51 4.27
C ASN A 153 7.74 -3.13 4.13
N GLY A 154 6.46 -3.13 3.79
CA GLY A 154 5.63 -1.92 3.73
C GLY A 154 5.02 -1.59 5.09
N GLN A 155 4.99 -0.32 5.46
CA GLN A 155 4.18 0.20 6.55
C GLN A 155 2.74 0.39 6.08
N VAL A 156 1.78 -0.24 6.75
CA VAL A 156 0.35 -0.06 6.50
C VAL A 156 -0.12 1.22 7.19
N ILE A 157 -0.79 2.09 6.44
CA ILE A 157 -1.32 3.38 6.90
C ILE A 157 -2.80 3.41 6.50
N GLY A 158 -3.71 3.32 7.48
CA GLY A 158 -5.17 3.43 7.28
C GLY A 158 -5.85 2.24 6.58
N ALA A 159 -5.16 1.60 5.64
CA ALA A 159 -5.69 0.47 4.88
C ALA A 159 -6.08 -0.71 5.78
N THR A 160 -7.21 -1.34 5.46
CA THR A 160 -7.76 -2.46 6.25
C THR A 160 -7.50 -3.78 5.54
N TRP A 161 -6.84 -4.74 6.21
CA TRP A 161 -6.68 -6.08 5.67
C TRP A 161 -8.03 -6.81 5.58
N VAL A 162 -8.28 -7.47 4.46
CA VAL A 162 -9.47 -8.28 4.20
C VAL A 162 -9.06 -9.71 3.81
N PRO A 163 -9.78 -10.73 4.30
CA PRO A 163 -9.45 -12.14 4.03
C PRO A 163 -9.87 -12.63 2.64
N ASN A 164 -10.60 -11.81 1.89
CA ASN A 164 -11.19 -12.18 0.60
C ASN A 164 -10.48 -11.46 -0.56
N GLY A 165 -9.16 -11.62 -0.63
CA GLY A 165 -8.35 -11.18 -1.75
C GLY A 165 -8.60 -12.01 -3.01
N ARG A 166 -7.86 -11.73 -4.09
CA ARG A 166 -7.90 -12.59 -5.29
C ARG A 166 -7.37 -14.00 -4.98
N VAL A 167 -6.29 -14.06 -4.22
CA VAL A 167 -5.68 -15.24 -3.63
C VAL A 167 -5.38 -14.84 -2.19
N GLY A 168 -5.84 -15.63 -1.22
CA GLY A 168 -5.71 -15.32 0.20
C GLY A 168 -6.17 -13.90 0.57
N GLY A 169 -5.28 -13.09 1.12
CA GLY A 169 -5.59 -11.77 1.68
C GLY A 169 -5.48 -10.61 0.69
N ALA A 170 -5.97 -9.43 1.09
CA ALA A 170 -5.74 -8.17 0.40
C ALA A 170 -5.85 -6.99 1.37
N TYR A 171 -5.40 -5.80 0.97
CA TYR A 171 -5.70 -4.56 1.68
C TYR A 171 -6.78 -3.77 0.94
N SER A 172 -7.79 -3.32 1.68
CA SER A 172 -8.82 -2.39 1.24
C SER A 172 -8.40 -0.97 1.57
N PHE A 173 -8.52 -0.08 0.59
CA PHE A 173 -8.18 1.34 0.68
C PHE A 173 -9.47 2.17 0.54
N ASP A 174 -9.72 3.10 1.45
CA ASP A 174 -10.96 3.88 1.53
C ASP A 174 -11.02 5.06 0.53
N GLY A 175 -9.92 5.31 -0.18
CA GLY A 175 -9.79 6.36 -1.19
C GLY A 175 -9.44 7.75 -0.65
N LYS A 176 -9.08 7.90 0.62
CA LYS A 176 -8.75 9.21 1.23
C LYS A 176 -7.28 9.33 1.64
N ASP A 177 -6.86 8.60 2.66
CA ASP A 177 -5.54 8.72 3.30
C ASP A 177 -4.85 7.36 3.55
N ASP A 178 -5.34 6.30 2.91
CA ASP A 178 -4.79 4.96 3.01
C ASP A 178 -3.58 4.73 2.09
N ALA A 179 -2.54 4.06 2.60
CA ALA A 179 -1.36 3.67 1.84
C ALA A 179 -0.65 2.45 2.44
N ILE A 180 0.14 1.77 1.60
CA ILE A 180 1.22 0.88 2.05
C ILE A 180 2.52 1.55 1.63
N LYS A 181 3.27 2.08 2.61
CA LYS A 181 4.50 2.82 2.36
C LYS A 181 5.70 1.91 2.53
N ILE A 182 6.42 1.68 1.46
CA ILE A 182 7.69 0.95 1.51
C ILE A 182 8.79 1.99 1.63
N SER A 183 9.63 1.83 2.65
CA SER A 183 10.82 2.65 2.74
C SER A 183 11.82 2.10 1.73
N ASP A 184 12.12 2.88 0.70
CA ASP A 184 13.35 2.75 -0.07
C ASP A 184 14.50 3.46 0.64
N GLY A 185 14.36 3.69 1.94
CA GLY A 185 15.09 4.62 2.79
C GLY A 185 15.23 6.06 2.27
N GLY A 186 14.97 6.41 1.02
CA GLY A 186 15.29 7.70 0.44
C GLY A 186 14.56 8.90 1.04
N ALA A 187 15.07 10.10 0.73
CA ALA A 187 14.39 11.36 1.06
C ALA A 187 13.06 11.45 0.28
N GLY A 188 12.00 10.94 0.90
CA GLY A 188 10.64 10.97 0.39
C GLY A 188 9.71 11.71 1.34
N TYR A 189 8.93 12.66 0.80
CA TYR A 189 7.94 13.41 1.55
C TYR A 189 6.61 12.66 1.58
N PHE A 190 6.19 12.18 2.75
CA PHE A 190 4.84 11.67 3.00
C PHE A 190 4.40 12.11 4.39
N ASN A 191 3.25 12.77 4.48
CA ASN A 191 2.68 13.30 5.73
C ASN A 191 3.70 14.14 6.55
N ASP A 192 4.31 15.13 5.91
CA ASP A 192 5.21 16.12 6.52
C ASP A 192 6.47 15.56 7.21
N ARG A 193 6.98 14.39 6.80
CA ARG A 193 8.17 13.74 7.39
C ARG A 193 9.20 13.29 6.33
N ASP A 194 10.48 13.58 6.58
CA ASP A 194 11.66 13.16 5.78
C ASP A 194 12.26 11.82 6.26
N TYR A 195 12.89 11.07 5.34
CA TYR A 195 13.52 9.76 5.53
C TYR A 195 14.94 9.75 4.88
N ALA A 196 15.91 8.95 5.37
CA ALA A 196 17.33 9.33 5.30
C ALA A 196 18.34 8.57 4.38
N ASP A 197 18.02 7.47 3.68
CA ASP A 197 18.97 6.69 2.84
C ASP A 197 18.37 5.98 1.60
N ASN A 198 18.73 6.30 0.35
CA ASN A 198 18.15 5.64 -0.84
C ASN A 198 18.59 4.16 -1.05
N GLN A 199 17.64 3.25 -1.31
CA GLN A 199 17.80 1.85 -1.73
C GLN A 199 17.65 1.75 -3.26
N GLU A 200 18.75 1.48 -3.97
CA GLU A 200 18.78 1.41 -5.45
C GLU A 200 17.85 0.33 -6.03
N GLU A 201 17.60 -0.75 -5.27
CA GLU A 201 16.85 -1.93 -5.72
C GLU A 201 15.34 -1.70 -5.91
N LEU A 202 14.75 -0.72 -5.20
CA LEU A 202 13.33 -0.34 -5.35
C LEU A 202 13.11 0.76 -6.40
N GLY A 203 14.19 1.13 -7.08
CA GLY A 203 14.22 2.16 -8.11
C GLY A 203 14.46 3.58 -7.58
N GLY A 204 14.08 4.62 -8.33
CA GLY A 204 14.40 6.04 -8.08
C GLY A 204 15.51 6.66 -8.95
N PHE A 205 16.58 5.94 -9.27
CA PHE A 205 17.78 6.48 -9.92
C PHE A 205 17.75 6.52 -11.46
N GLY A 206 16.73 5.92 -12.11
CA GLY A 206 16.59 5.95 -13.57
C GLY A 206 17.65 5.14 -14.34
N ASN A 207 18.48 4.35 -13.64
CA ASN A 207 19.54 3.53 -14.21
C ASN A 207 19.11 2.09 -14.55
N TRP A 208 17.83 1.75 -14.45
CA TRP A 208 17.35 0.41 -14.81
C TRP A 208 17.29 0.23 -16.31
N TYR A 209 17.66 -0.96 -16.78
CA TYR A 209 17.44 -1.38 -18.16
C TYR A 209 15.97 -1.69 -18.46
N GLY A 210 15.15 -1.88 -17.43
CA GLY A 210 13.72 -2.03 -17.50
C GLY A 210 13.09 -2.24 -16.13
N VAL A 211 11.78 -2.12 -16.05
CA VAL A 211 11.00 -2.40 -14.83
C VAL A 211 9.69 -3.04 -15.21
N THR A 212 9.23 -3.97 -14.38
CA THR A 212 7.88 -4.52 -14.45
C THR A 212 7.21 -4.34 -13.10
N VAL A 213 6.00 -3.79 -13.11
CA VAL A 213 5.15 -3.63 -11.92
C VAL A 213 3.83 -4.33 -12.20
N GLU A 214 3.45 -5.23 -11.29
CA GLU A 214 2.24 -6.05 -11.43
C GLU A 214 1.43 -5.99 -10.14
N ALA A 215 0.10 -5.95 -10.27
CA ALA A 215 -0.82 -5.96 -9.15
C ALA A 215 -2.17 -6.57 -9.52
N TRP A 216 -2.76 -7.30 -8.58
CA TRP A 216 -4.20 -7.56 -8.60
C TRP A 216 -4.94 -6.38 -7.97
N ILE A 217 -5.94 -5.86 -8.68
CA ILE A 217 -6.78 -4.75 -8.20
C ILE A 217 -8.27 -5.10 -8.28
N TYR A 218 -9.05 -4.51 -7.38
CA TYR A 218 -10.51 -4.64 -7.31
C TYR A 218 -11.11 -3.29 -6.95
N LEU A 219 -11.99 -2.77 -7.82
CA LEU A 219 -12.65 -1.48 -7.59
C LEU A 219 -14.04 -1.68 -6.98
N THR A 220 -14.29 -1.08 -5.81
CA THR A 220 -15.64 -0.99 -5.21
C THR A 220 -16.38 0.29 -5.63
N GLU A 221 -15.64 1.32 -6.04
CA GLU A 221 -16.16 2.62 -6.45
C GLU A 221 -15.43 3.14 -7.69
N ASN A 222 -16.05 4.11 -8.38
CA ASN A 222 -15.43 4.73 -9.54
C ASN A 222 -14.18 5.53 -9.15
N ASN A 223 -13.10 5.33 -9.88
CA ASN A 223 -11.84 6.01 -9.70
C ASN A 223 -11.59 7.03 -10.81
N TYR A 224 -11.26 8.26 -10.41
CA TYR A 224 -11.15 9.42 -11.30
C TYR A 224 -9.71 9.96 -11.41
N GLY A 225 -8.70 9.21 -10.94
CA GLY A 225 -7.29 9.61 -11.10
C GLY A 225 -6.32 9.20 -9.99
N SER A 226 -6.68 8.28 -9.09
CA SER A 226 -5.76 7.88 -8.03
C SER A 226 -4.65 6.96 -8.55
N ARG A 227 -3.52 6.91 -7.84
CA ARG A 227 -2.46 5.92 -8.06
C ARG A 227 -2.65 4.77 -7.08
N PHE A 228 -2.37 3.55 -7.52
CA PHE A 228 -2.32 2.38 -6.63
C PHE A 228 -0.91 1.81 -6.49
N VAL A 229 0.02 2.17 -7.39
CA VAL A 229 1.47 2.02 -7.17
C VAL A 229 2.15 3.31 -7.61
N GLY A 230 3.13 3.78 -6.84
CA GLY A 230 3.92 4.93 -7.24
C GLY A 230 5.23 5.06 -6.48
N LYS A 231 6.30 5.37 -7.21
CA LYS A 231 7.55 5.91 -6.71
C LYS A 231 7.80 7.24 -7.42
N ILE A 232 7.84 8.33 -6.68
CA ILE A 232 7.87 9.68 -7.26
C ILE A 232 9.13 10.43 -6.79
N PRO A 233 9.94 11.00 -7.69
CA PRO A 233 9.90 10.82 -9.16
C PRO A 233 10.49 9.44 -9.54
N SER A 234 9.78 8.65 -10.36
CA SER A 234 10.34 7.44 -11.01
C SER A 234 9.32 6.74 -11.90
N TYR A 235 8.29 6.14 -11.32
CA TYR A 235 7.25 5.41 -12.05
C TYR A 235 5.95 5.40 -11.26
N SER A 236 4.83 5.28 -11.95
CA SER A 236 3.52 5.12 -11.31
C SER A 236 2.56 4.32 -12.16
N LEU A 237 1.65 3.64 -11.50
CA LEU A 237 0.55 2.92 -12.09
C LEU A 237 -0.74 3.32 -11.34
N GLY A 238 -1.77 3.68 -12.09
CA GLY A 238 -2.95 4.29 -11.53
C GLY A 238 -4.08 4.43 -12.53
N PHE A 239 -4.96 5.38 -12.24
CA PHE A 239 -6.09 5.75 -13.08
C PHE A 239 -5.85 7.12 -13.73
N GLN A 240 -6.41 7.31 -14.91
CA GLN A 240 -6.39 8.58 -15.61
C GLN A 240 -7.19 9.63 -14.83
N SER A 241 -6.63 10.84 -14.72
CA SER A 241 -7.34 11.98 -14.16
C SER A 241 -8.43 12.46 -15.11
N SER A 242 -9.68 12.16 -14.80
CA SER A 242 -10.83 12.57 -15.61
C SER A 242 -12.06 12.71 -14.75
N LEU A 243 -12.84 13.79 -14.90
CA LEU A 243 -14.11 13.97 -14.17
C LEU A 243 -15.29 13.22 -14.81
N THR A 244 -15.15 12.83 -16.09
CA THR A 244 -16.25 12.27 -16.89
C THR A 244 -16.00 10.83 -17.36
N ASN A 245 -14.76 10.34 -17.25
CA ASN A 245 -14.36 9.04 -17.77
C ASN A 245 -13.55 8.24 -16.72
N PRO A 246 -14.21 7.65 -15.70
CA PRO A 246 -13.53 6.93 -14.63
C PRO A 246 -12.98 5.57 -15.08
N ASN A 247 -12.20 4.96 -14.18
CA ASN A 247 -11.73 3.56 -14.22
C ASN A 247 -10.83 3.21 -15.41
N ARG A 248 -10.16 4.19 -16.02
CA ARG A 248 -9.22 3.95 -17.12
C ARG A 248 -7.80 3.98 -16.59
N LEU A 249 -6.99 2.99 -16.91
CA LEU A 249 -5.64 2.90 -16.36
C LEU A 249 -4.69 3.86 -17.07
N THR A 250 -3.70 4.32 -16.31
CA THR A 250 -2.53 5.03 -16.81
C THR A 250 -1.29 4.52 -16.11
N ALA A 251 -0.19 4.44 -16.85
CA ALA A 251 1.13 4.14 -16.31
C ALA A 251 2.10 5.20 -16.80
N ALA A 252 3.06 5.57 -15.96
CA ALA A 252 4.03 6.60 -16.29
C ALA A 252 5.41 6.32 -15.73
N VAL A 253 6.43 6.82 -16.43
CA VAL A 253 7.83 6.86 -16.01
C VAL A 253 8.36 8.28 -16.12
N TRP A 254 9.27 8.63 -15.22
CA TRP A 254 9.98 9.91 -15.19
C TRP A 254 11.49 9.67 -15.25
N PRO A 255 12.25 10.49 -15.98
CA PRO A 255 13.70 10.47 -15.89
C PRO A 255 14.14 10.97 -14.49
N TYR A 256 15.30 10.50 -14.04
CA TYR A 256 15.93 11.05 -12.84
C TYR A 256 16.31 12.51 -13.11
N THR A 257 15.92 13.42 -12.21
CA THR A 257 16.14 14.86 -12.38
C THR A 257 17.61 15.18 -12.66
N GLY A 258 17.89 15.84 -13.78
CA GLY A 258 19.22 16.34 -14.12
C GLY A 258 20.08 15.48 -15.06
N VAL A 259 19.55 14.39 -15.62
CA VAL A 259 20.24 13.62 -16.68
C VAL A 259 19.46 13.73 -17.99
N VAL A 260 20.09 14.32 -19.00
CA VAL A 260 19.61 14.37 -20.39
C VAL A 260 19.66 12.95 -20.96
N ALA A 261 18.59 12.49 -21.61
CA ALA A 261 18.57 11.21 -22.31
C ALA A 261 19.69 11.18 -23.37
N ASP A 262 20.33 10.02 -23.54
CA ASP A 262 21.34 9.78 -24.57
C ASP A 262 20.65 9.49 -25.93
N ASP A 263 19.74 10.40 -26.34
CA ASP A 263 19.11 10.36 -27.66
C ASP A 263 19.88 11.23 -28.66
N ASP A 264 19.87 10.81 -29.93
CA ASP A 264 20.56 11.51 -31.03
C ASP A 264 20.07 12.96 -31.25
N ASN A 265 18.93 13.32 -30.65
CA ASN A 265 18.29 14.63 -30.81
C ASN A 265 18.65 15.63 -29.71
N LYS A 266 19.34 15.22 -28.63
CA LYS A 266 19.67 16.06 -27.45
C LYS A 266 18.48 16.91 -26.97
N ALA A 267 17.26 16.39 -27.12
CA ALA A 267 16.03 17.20 -27.02
C ALA A 267 15.27 17.01 -25.70
N THR A 268 15.77 16.21 -24.76
CA THR A 268 14.98 15.88 -23.57
C THR A 268 15.16 16.90 -22.46
N VAL A 269 14.19 17.79 -22.38
CA VAL A 269 13.69 18.32 -21.10
C VAL A 269 13.10 17.17 -20.28
N ASP A 270 13.26 17.18 -18.96
CA ASP A 270 12.69 16.25 -17.97
C ASP A 270 11.16 16.03 -18.17
N GLN A 271 10.75 15.19 -19.12
CA GLN A 271 9.33 14.98 -19.44
C GLN A 271 8.89 13.56 -19.11
N MET A 272 7.86 13.50 -18.26
CA MET A 272 7.06 12.31 -17.97
C MET A 272 6.60 11.63 -19.24
N ARG A 273 6.70 10.30 -19.29
CA ARG A 273 6.18 9.50 -20.39
C ARG A 273 5.15 8.54 -19.87
N SER A 274 4.03 8.43 -20.58
CA SER A 274 2.87 7.70 -20.11
C SER A 274 2.16 6.93 -21.20
N VAL A 275 1.50 5.85 -20.79
CA VAL A 275 0.64 5.01 -21.61
C VAL A 275 -0.71 4.86 -20.92
N ASN A 276 -1.77 4.78 -21.73
CA ASN A 276 -3.14 4.76 -21.27
C ASN A 276 -3.87 3.51 -21.78
N TYR A 277 -4.60 2.84 -20.91
CA TYR A 277 -5.57 1.82 -21.29
C TYR A 277 -6.97 2.42 -21.25
N ASN A 278 -7.55 2.64 -22.42
CA ASN A 278 -8.79 3.42 -22.59
C ASN A 278 -10.06 2.56 -22.51
N THR A 279 -9.99 1.32 -22.03
CA THR A 279 -11.22 0.57 -21.71
C THR A 279 -11.48 0.72 -20.21
N PRO A 280 -12.63 1.26 -19.78
CA PRO A 280 -12.92 1.41 -18.37
C PRO A 280 -13.07 0.05 -17.70
N LEU A 281 -12.36 -0.13 -16.58
CA LEU A 281 -12.52 -1.29 -15.72
C LEU A 281 -13.90 -1.29 -15.07
N GLN A 282 -14.47 -2.47 -14.89
CA GLN A 282 -15.75 -2.65 -14.22
C GLN A 282 -15.55 -2.68 -12.71
N LEU A 283 -16.56 -2.20 -11.98
CA LEU A 283 -16.61 -2.38 -10.53
C LEU A 283 -16.78 -3.87 -10.20
N ASN A 284 -16.41 -4.20 -8.97
CA ASN A 284 -16.59 -5.52 -8.38
C ASN A 284 -15.97 -6.68 -9.17
N THR A 285 -14.86 -6.39 -9.85
CA THR A 285 -14.16 -7.34 -10.71
C THR A 285 -12.67 -7.28 -10.41
N TRP A 286 -12.05 -8.44 -10.21
CA TRP A 286 -10.60 -8.55 -10.07
C TRP A 286 -9.91 -8.43 -11.43
N TYR A 287 -8.92 -7.55 -11.51
CA TYR A 287 -8.04 -7.41 -12.68
C TYR A 287 -6.60 -7.67 -12.27
N HIS A 288 -5.87 -8.43 -13.10
CA HIS A 288 -4.41 -8.45 -13.06
C HIS A 288 -3.90 -7.36 -13.98
N VAL A 289 -3.20 -6.38 -13.44
CA VAL A 289 -2.64 -5.26 -14.19
C VAL A 289 -1.13 -5.35 -14.16
N ALA A 290 -0.50 -5.26 -15.33
CA ALA A 290 0.93 -5.23 -15.49
C ALA A 290 1.34 -3.99 -16.29
N PHE A 291 2.43 -3.37 -15.86
CA PHE A 291 3.13 -2.32 -16.59
C PHE A 291 4.59 -2.70 -16.73
N THR A 292 5.08 -2.68 -17.97
CA THR A 292 6.47 -2.99 -18.31
C THR A 292 7.11 -1.81 -19.03
N TYR A 293 8.33 -1.46 -18.65
CA TYR A 293 9.15 -0.45 -19.28
C TYR A 293 10.54 -1.01 -19.60
N GLN A 294 11.11 -0.56 -20.70
CA GLN A 294 12.49 -0.85 -21.11
C GLN A 294 13.19 0.47 -21.41
N SER A 295 14.42 0.62 -20.91
CA SER A 295 15.22 1.84 -21.13
C SER A 295 15.42 2.14 -22.61
N GLY A 296 15.36 3.42 -22.98
CA GLY A 296 15.39 3.91 -24.37
C GLY A 296 14.05 3.86 -25.10
N VAL A 297 13.02 3.20 -24.56
CA VAL A 297 11.65 3.25 -25.09
C VAL A 297 10.89 4.35 -24.36
N GLY A 298 11.01 5.58 -24.86
CA GLY A 298 10.24 6.71 -24.34
C GLY A 298 10.83 7.36 -23.09
N LEU A 299 12.13 7.27 -22.84
CA LEU A 299 12.90 8.31 -22.14
C LEU A 299 14.15 8.60 -22.95
#